data_AF-A0A6L8DGD7-F1
#
_entry.id   AF-A0A6L8DGD7-F1
#
_cell.length_a   1.000
_cell.length_b   1.000
_cell.length_c   1.000
_cell.angle_alpha   90.00
_cell.angle_beta   90.00
_cell.angle_gamma   90.00
#
_symmetry.space_group_name_H-M   'P 1'
#
loop_
_entity.id
_entity.type
_entity.pdbx_description
1 polymer ?
#
loop_
_entity_poly.entity_id
_entity_poly.type
_entity_poly.pdbx_seq_one_letter_code
_entity_poly.pdbx_strand_id
1 'polypeptide(L)'
;MKWVNEMGVGPFFVTEYTDQFSDMTYRGEPAELSMFVAIAQAGPVQIELIQPTVERCAYRDSVPAGTMGFHHMCVWTHDIKADTAYFAGLGYEAANLGRAGDIEFAYYDTRPLMGCMLEVVTQSPGIVERFAAIAAAAEGWDGKDPIRS
;
A
#
# COMPACT_ATOMS: atom_id res chain seq x y z
N MET A 1 -20.72 6.05 -2.17
CA MET A 1 -19.26 6.00 -1.96
C MET A 1 -18.77 7.38 -1.55
N LYS A 2 -18.25 7.55 -0.33
CA LYS A 2 -17.82 8.89 0.15
C LYS A 2 -16.66 9.47 -0.66
N TRP A 3 -15.65 8.67 -0.99
CA TRP A 3 -14.53 9.10 -1.85
C TRP A 3 -14.97 9.66 -3.20
N VAL A 4 -15.93 9.01 -3.86
CA VAL A 4 -16.47 9.50 -5.14
C VAL A 4 -17.34 10.74 -4.92
N ASN A 5 -18.31 10.67 -4.00
CA ASN A 5 -19.36 11.68 -3.88
C ASN A 5 -18.93 12.95 -3.16
N GLU A 6 -17.97 12.85 -2.24
CA GLU A 6 -17.54 13.96 -1.37
C GLU A 6 -16.13 14.45 -1.74
N MET A 7 -15.23 13.54 -2.17
CA MET A 7 -13.85 13.89 -2.52
C MET A 7 -13.62 14.03 -4.04
N GLY A 8 -14.56 13.55 -4.88
CA GLY A 8 -14.39 13.54 -6.33
C GLY A 8 -13.26 12.63 -6.82
N VAL A 9 -12.89 11.62 -6.03
CA VAL A 9 -11.77 10.70 -6.34
C VAL A 9 -12.31 9.38 -6.87
N GLY A 10 -11.73 8.92 -7.97
CA GLY A 10 -12.02 7.67 -8.65
C GLY A 10 -11.54 7.73 -10.10
N PRO A 11 -11.80 6.71 -10.91
CA PRO A 11 -12.39 5.42 -10.53
C PRO A 11 -11.42 4.59 -9.68
N PHE A 12 -11.96 3.72 -8.81
CA PHE A 12 -11.16 2.81 -7.99
C PHE A 12 -11.02 1.44 -8.66
N PHE A 13 -9.78 0.99 -8.81
CA PHE A 13 -9.44 -0.36 -9.28
C PHE A 13 -9.23 -1.28 -8.09
N VAL A 14 -10.12 -2.25 -7.92
CA VAL A 14 -10.17 -3.15 -6.76
C VAL A 14 -9.43 -4.45 -7.08
N THR A 15 -8.59 -4.88 -6.16
CA THR A 15 -7.85 -6.14 -6.25
C THR A 15 -7.94 -6.85 -4.90
N GLU A 16 -8.25 -8.15 -4.95
CA GLU A 16 -8.20 -9.04 -3.80
C GLU A 16 -6.85 -9.76 -3.80
N TYR A 17 -6.09 -9.57 -2.72
CA TYR A 17 -4.82 -10.24 -2.47
C TYR A 17 -5.01 -11.26 -1.34
N THR A 18 -5.06 -12.55 -1.68
CA THR A 18 -5.25 -13.67 -0.76
C THR A 18 -4.02 -14.59 -0.72
N ASP A 19 -3.53 -15.03 -1.88
CA ASP A 19 -2.44 -16.01 -2.01
C ASP A 19 -1.29 -15.50 -2.91
N GLN A 20 -1.24 -14.18 -3.16
CA GLN A 20 -0.27 -13.55 -4.05
C GLN A 20 1.01 -13.09 -3.33
N PHE A 21 1.04 -13.16 -2.00
CA PHE A 21 2.19 -12.74 -1.22
C PHE A 21 3.12 -13.90 -0.88
N SER A 22 4.44 -13.67 -0.94
CA SER A 22 5.48 -14.63 -0.57
C SER A 22 6.56 -13.99 0.31
N ASP A 23 7.35 -14.82 0.98
CA ASP A 23 8.45 -14.42 1.85
C ASP A 23 8.05 -13.36 2.90
N MET A 24 6.81 -13.46 3.37
CA MET A 24 6.21 -12.51 4.29
C MET A 24 6.75 -12.69 5.72
N THR A 25 7.18 -11.58 6.30
CA THR A 25 7.50 -11.46 7.72
C THR A 25 6.70 -10.32 8.34
N TYR A 26 6.33 -10.47 9.60
CA TYR A 26 5.72 -9.45 10.44
C TYR A 26 6.44 -9.40 11.79
N ARG A 27 7.03 -8.25 12.12
CA ARG A 27 7.84 -8.03 13.33
C ARG A 27 8.93 -9.11 13.52
N GLY A 28 9.65 -9.39 12.43
CA GLY A 28 10.76 -10.35 12.40
C GLY A 28 10.36 -11.83 12.29
N GLU A 29 9.08 -12.15 12.46
CA GLU A 29 8.59 -13.54 12.43
C GLU A 29 7.87 -13.86 11.12
N PRO A 30 7.88 -15.11 10.64
CA PRO A 30 7.07 -15.53 9.50
C PRO A 30 5.58 -15.16 9.68
N ALA A 31 4.96 -14.72 8.59
CA ALA A 31 3.58 -14.27 8.58
C ALA A 31 2.90 -14.54 7.25
N GLU A 32 1.57 -14.41 7.25
CA GLU A 32 0.74 -14.36 6.06
C GLU A 32 0.12 -12.97 5.97
N LEU A 33 -0.19 -12.53 4.75
CA LEU A 33 -0.87 -11.27 4.51
C LEU A 33 -1.99 -11.53 3.51
N SER A 34 -3.18 -11.01 3.80
CA SER A 34 -4.28 -10.96 2.85
C SER A 34 -5.09 -9.69 3.07
N MET A 35 -5.60 -9.13 1.98
CA MET A 35 -6.28 -7.84 1.98
C MET A 35 -7.08 -7.58 0.70
N PHE A 36 -8.05 -6.68 0.80
CA PHE A 36 -8.61 -5.98 -0.35
C PHE A 36 -7.92 -4.63 -0.50
N VAL A 37 -7.58 -4.28 -1.74
CA VAL A 37 -6.96 -2.99 -2.09
C VAL A 37 -7.78 -2.32 -3.18
N ALA A 38 -8.04 -1.03 -3.04
CA ALA A 38 -8.66 -0.21 -4.07
C ALA A 38 -7.80 1.02 -4.34
N ILE A 39 -7.29 1.16 -5.57
CA ILE A 39 -6.40 2.27 -5.95
C ILE A 39 -7.11 3.20 -6.93
N ALA A 40 -7.02 4.50 -6.69
CA ALA A 40 -7.44 5.57 -7.59
C ALA A 40 -6.37 6.66 -7.69
N GLN A 41 -6.43 7.49 -8.72
CA GLN A 41 -5.54 8.65 -8.88
C GLN A 41 -6.23 9.93 -8.39
N ALA A 42 -5.50 10.78 -7.67
CA ALA A 42 -5.92 12.11 -7.26
C ALA A 42 -4.81 13.14 -7.55
N GLY A 43 -4.86 13.77 -8.73
CA GLY A 43 -3.79 14.66 -9.17
C GLY A 43 -2.45 13.90 -9.29
N PRO A 44 -1.35 14.36 -8.65
CA PRO A 44 -0.05 13.70 -8.75
C PRO A 44 0.12 12.49 -7.81
N VAL A 45 -0.86 12.16 -6.97
CA VAL A 45 -0.77 11.09 -5.97
C VAL A 45 -1.80 10.00 -6.22
N GLN A 46 -1.47 8.78 -5.80
CA GLN A 46 -2.43 7.69 -5.71
C GLN A 46 -3.07 7.66 -4.33
N ILE A 47 -4.36 7.35 -4.30
CA ILE A 47 -5.12 7.04 -3.10
C ILE A 47 -5.35 5.54 -3.08
N GLU A 48 -4.86 4.89 -2.02
CA GLU A 48 -5.00 3.46 -1.81
C GLU A 48 -5.87 3.21 -0.57
N LEU A 49 -6.99 2.51 -0.76
CA LEU A 49 -7.86 2.05 0.31
C LEU A 49 -7.56 0.58 0.57
N ILE A 50 -7.23 0.27 1.82
CA ILE A 50 -6.74 -1.05 2.20
C ILE A 50 -7.61 -1.62 3.30
N GLN A 51 -8.05 -2.85 3.11
CA GLN A 51 -8.77 -3.63 4.10
C GLN A 51 -8.04 -4.97 4.32
N PRO A 52 -7.16 -5.05 5.33
CA PRO A 52 -6.54 -6.31 5.72
C PRO A 52 -7.58 -7.30 6.24
N THR A 53 -7.47 -8.55 5.80
CA THR A 53 -8.30 -9.69 6.26
C THR A 53 -7.59 -10.55 7.30
N VAL A 54 -6.38 -10.16 7.70
CA VAL A 54 -5.60 -10.75 8.80
C VAL A 54 -5.37 -9.75 9.93
N GLU A 55 -5.16 -10.27 11.13
CA GLU A 55 -4.86 -9.45 12.31
C GLU A 55 -3.36 -9.19 12.51
N ARG A 56 -2.50 -10.14 12.14
CA ARG A 56 -1.04 -10.01 12.28
C ARG A 56 -0.41 -9.32 11.08
N CYS A 57 -0.54 -7.99 11.01
CA CYS A 57 0.10 -7.17 9.98
C CYS A 57 0.34 -5.73 10.45
N ALA A 58 1.26 -5.03 9.78
CA ALA A 58 1.65 -3.64 10.06
C ALA A 58 0.45 -2.68 10.01
N TYR A 59 -0.55 -2.95 9.17
CA TYR A 59 -1.79 -2.18 9.12
C TYR A 59 -2.50 -2.07 10.47
N ARG A 60 -2.55 -3.17 11.23
CA ARG A 60 -3.23 -3.22 12.53
C ARG A 60 -2.45 -2.55 13.64
N ASP A 61 -1.16 -2.29 13.46
CA ASP A 61 -0.35 -1.55 14.42
C ASP A 61 -0.79 -0.10 14.56
N SER A 62 -1.33 0.50 13.49
CA SER A 62 -1.74 1.92 13.46
C SER A 62 -3.22 2.14 13.18
N VAL A 63 -3.90 1.18 12.56
CA VAL A 63 -5.34 1.23 12.27
C VAL A 63 -6.03 -0.02 12.84
N PRO A 64 -6.53 0.04 14.08
CA PRO A 64 -7.22 -1.08 14.73
C PRO A 64 -8.41 -1.61 13.92
N ALA A 65 -8.74 -2.90 14.09
CA ALA A 65 -9.91 -3.50 13.47
C ALA A 65 -11.20 -2.71 13.76
N GLY A 66 -12.03 -2.51 12.73
CA GLY A 66 -13.25 -1.72 12.82
C GLY A 66 -13.07 -0.20 12.80
N THR A 67 -11.83 0.30 12.66
CA THR A 67 -11.54 1.73 12.52
C THR A 67 -11.03 2.07 11.12
N MET A 68 -11.01 3.36 10.80
CA MET A 68 -10.42 3.91 9.57
C MET A 68 -9.38 4.96 9.95
N GLY A 69 -8.26 4.98 9.26
CA GLY A 69 -7.17 5.92 9.52
C GLY A 69 -6.19 6.00 8.36
N PHE A 70 -5.37 7.04 8.37
CA PHE A 70 -4.26 7.19 7.44
C PHE A 70 -3.09 6.29 7.89
N HIS A 71 -2.77 5.28 7.08
CA HIS A 71 -1.76 4.28 7.45
C HIS A 71 -0.34 4.72 7.14
N HIS A 72 -0.07 5.06 5.87
CA HIS A 72 1.29 5.22 5.39
C HIS A 72 1.40 6.20 4.21
N MET A 73 2.64 6.64 3.97
CA MET A 73 3.09 7.15 2.68
C MET A 73 3.91 6.06 1.98
N CYS A 74 3.74 5.92 0.66
CA CYS A 74 4.47 4.94 -0.14
C CYS A 74 5.40 5.63 -1.14
N VAL A 75 6.61 5.11 -1.29
CA VAL A 75 7.61 5.58 -2.26
C VAL A 75 8.27 4.40 -2.98
N TRP A 76 8.80 4.68 -4.16
CA TRP A 76 9.64 3.71 -4.87
C TRP A 76 10.98 3.51 -4.16
N THR A 77 11.45 2.28 -4.12
CA THR A 77 12.84 1.93 -3.80
C THR A 77 13.55 1.33 -5.00
N HIS A 78 14.85 1.59 -5.06
CA HIS A 78 15.77 0.95 -6.01
C HIS A 78 16.56 -0.21 -5.38
N ASP A 79 16.62 -0.29 -4.05
CA ASP A 79 17.32 -1.32 -3.30
C ASP A 79 16.67 -1.50 -1.92
N ILE A 80 15.72 -2.42 -1.83
CA ILE A 80 14.98 -2.68 -0.60
C ILE A 80 15.88 -3.19 0.53
N LYS A 81 17.00 -3.86 0.20
CA LYS A 81 17.93 -4.37 1.21
C LYS A 81 18.72 -3.23 1.83
N ALA A 82 19.19 -2.29 1.01
CA ALA A 82 19.86 -1.09 1.48
C ALA A 82 18.93 -0.23 2.34
N ASP A 83 17.69 0.00 1.89
CA ASP A 83 16.71 0.77 2.66
C ASP A 83 16.37 0.08 3.99
N THR A 84 16.16 -1.24 3.98
CA THR A 84 15.90 -2.01 5.20
C THR A 84 17.06 -1.92 6.19
N ALA A 85 18.29 -2.04 5.73
CA ALA A 85 19.48 -1.89 6.59
C ALA A 85 19.61 -0.46 7.13
N TYR A 86 19.33 0.55 6.30
CA TYR A 86 19.35 1.96 6.69
C TYR A 86 18.33 2.25 7.80
N PHE A 87 17.06 1.89 7.60
CA PHE A 87 16.00 2.11 8.58
C PHE A 87 16.24 1.31 9.86
N ALA A 88 16.71 0.06 9.76
CA ALA A 88 17.12 -0.71 10.93
C ALA A 88 18.24 -0.03 11.73
N GLY A 89 19.24 0.56 11.05
CA GLY A 89 20.31 1.34 11.68
C GLY A 89 19.82 2.60 12.42
N LEU A 90 18.63 3.10 12.06
CA LEU A 90 17.95 4.20 12.75
C LEU A 90 16.98 3.72 13.86
N GLY A 91 16.84 2.41 14.06
CA GLY A 91 15.90 1.82 15.02
C GLY A 91 14.48 1.61 14.47
N TYR A 92 14.28 1.75 13.16
CA TYR A 92 13.01 1.47 12.48
C TYR A 92 13.09 0.12 11.76
N GLU A 93 13.00 -0.98 12.53
CA GLU A 93 12.91 -2.31 11.94
C GLU A 93 11.67 -2.44 11.05
N ALA A 94 11.76 -3.25 9.99
CA ALA A 94 10.64 -3.52 9.11
C ALA A 94 9.50 -4.19 9.90
N ALA A 95 8.35 -3.52 9.96
CA ALA A 95 7.14 -4.04 10.59
C ALA A 95 6.53 -5.17 9.75
N ASN A 96 6.48 -5.00 8.43
CA ASN A 96 6.21 -6.06 7.46
C ASN A 96 7.26 -5.97 6.34
N LEU A 97 7.70 -7.12 5.83
CA LEU A 97 8.55 -7.24 4.64
C LEU A 97 8.09 -8.46 3.86
N GLY A 98 8.01 -8.36 2.53
CA GLY A 98 7.77 -9.52 1.67
C GLY A 98 7.60 -9.15 0.21
N ARG A 99 6.94 -10.02 -0.54
CA ARG A 99 6.86 -9.94 -2.00
C ARG A 99 5.44 -10.16 -2.50
N ALA A 100 5.09 -9.50 -3.60
CA ALA A 100 3.92 -9.78 -4.43
C ALA A 100 4.40 -10.05 -5.87
N GLY A 101 4.61 -11.34 -6.19
CA GLY A 101 5.33 -11.74 -7.41
C GLY A 101 6.76 -11.20 -7.43
N ASP A 102 7.09 -10.42 -8.46
CA ASP A 102 8.43 -9.82 -8.62
C ASP A 102 8.66 -8.56 -7.79
N ILE A 103 7.60 -8.01 -7.19
CA ILE A 103 7.63 -6.76 -6.45
C ILE A 103 7.90 -7.06 -4.98
N GLU A 104 8.97 -6.48 -4.43
CA GLU A 104 9.26 -6.45 -3.00
C GLU A 104 8.72 -5.18 -2.37
N PHE A 105 8.24 -5.28 -1.13
CA PHE A 105 7.77 -4.15 -0.33
C PHE A 105 8.14 -4.31 1.14
N ALA A 106 8.31 -3.18 1.83
CA ALA A 106 8.54 -3.14 3.27
C ALA A 106 7.83 -1.94 3.91
N TYR A 107 7.25 -2.17 5.09
CA TYR A 107 6.68 -1.13 5.94
C TYR A 107 7.60 -0.87 7.13
N TYR A 108 7.96 0.38 7.34
CA TYR A 108 8.75 0.83 8.49
C TYR A 108 7.88 1.64 9.44
N ASP A 109 8.04 1.42 10.74
CA ASP A 109 7.26 2.10 11.78
C ASP A 109 7.79 3.52 12.06
N THR A 110 7.66 4.40 11.08
CA THR A 110 8.13 5.80 11.12
C THR A 110 7.14 6.75 11.80
N ARG A 111 6.11 6.23 12.49
CA ARG A 111 5.11 7.05 13.19
C ARG A 111 5.73 8.03 14.18
N PRO A 112 6.79 7.70 14.95
CA PRO A 112 7.46 8.67 15.82
C PRO A 112 8.11 9.85 15.06
N LEU A 113 8.41 9.70 13.78
CA LEU A 113 9.05 10.72 12.95
C LEU A 113 8.04 11.58 12.19
N MET A 114 7.04 10.97 11.55
CA MET A 114 6.15 11.65 10.60
C MET A 114 4.66 11.42 10.86
N GLY A 115 4.30 10.74 11.94
CA GLY A 115 2.90 10.47 12.31
C GLY A 115 2.22 9.34 11.51
N CYS A 116 2.91 8.72 10.55
CA CYS A 116 2.44 7.57 9.78
C CYS A 116 3.60 6.61 9.49
N MET A 117 3.29 5.41 9.00
CA MET A 117 4.31 4.48 8.51
C MET A 117 4.85 4.91 7.14
N LEU A 118 6.02 4.42 6.79
CA LEU A 118 6.59 4.54 5.45
C LEU A 118 6.56 3.17 4.79
N GLU A 119 6.03 3.10 3.59
CA GLU A 119 6.21 1.97 2.70
C GLU A 119 7.27 2.30 1.65
N VAL A 120 8.14 1.33 1.40
CA VAL A 120 8.94 1.29 0.18
C VAL A 120 8.51 0.10 -0.66
N VAL A 121 8.41 0.31 -1.97
CA VAL A 121 8.04 -0.73 -2.94
C VAL A 121 8.99 -0.69 -4.13
N THR A 122 9.40 -1.85 -4.63
CA THR A 122 10.29 -1.94 -5.79
C THR A 122 9.56 -1.64 -7.10
N GLN A 123 10.27 -1.03 -8.04
CA GLN A 123 9.74 -0.82 -9.38
C GLN A 123 9.85 -2.09 -10.23
N SER A 124 8.76 -2.40 -10.92
CA SER A 124 8.74 -3.32 -12.05
C SER A 124 8.02 -2.67 -13.24
N PRO A 125 8.31 -3.07 -14.49
CA PRO A 125 7.57 -2.54 -15.64
C PRO A 125 6.05 -2.71 -15.49
N GLY A 126 5.61 -3.86 -14.97
CA GLY A 126 4.19 -4.17 -14.79
C GLY A 126 3.47 -3.27 -13.79
N ILE A 127 4.08 -2.97 -12.63
CA ILE A 127 3.43 -2.07 -11.65
C ILE A 127 3.42 -0.62 -12.15
N VAL A 128 4.47 -0.19 -12.86
CA VAL A 128 4.55 1.15 -13.45
C VAL A 128 3.48 1.32 -14.53
N GLU A 129 3.32 0.34 -15.42
CA GLU A 129 2.26 0.35 -16.43
C GLU A 129 0.86 0.34 -15.80
N ARG A 130 0.65 -0.49 -14.76
CA ARG A 130 -0.62 -0.52 -14.02
C ARG A 130 -0.95 0.84 -13.41
N PHE A 131 0.01 1.48 -12.76
CA PHE A 131 -0.21 2.79 -12.13
C PHE A 131 -0.43 3.90 -13.17
N ALA A 132 0.26 3.84 -14.31
CA ALA A 132 0.00 4.74 -15.43
C ALA A 132 -1.41 4.56 -16.01
N ALA A 133 -1.90 3.32 -16.13
CA ALA A 133 -3.25 3.02 -16.59
C ALA A 133 -4.32 3.55 -15.61
N ILE A 134 -4.10 3.42 -14.30
CA ILE A 134 -4.98 3.98 -13.27
C ILE A 134 -5.00 5.52 -13.35
N ALA A 135 -3.84 6.15 -13.53
CA ALA A 135 -3.76 7.60 -13.69
C ALA A 135 -4.54 8.08 -14.92
N ALA A 136 -4.31 7.45 -16.08
CA ALA A 136 -5.02 7.76 -17.32
C ALA A 136 -6.54 7.56 -17.19
N ALA A 137 -6.98 6.56 -16.42
CA ALA A 137 -8.39 6.29 -16.19
C ALA A 137 -9.12 7.36 -15.36
N ALA A 138 -8.38 8.15 -14.57
CA ALA A 138 -8.92 9.25 -13.77
C ALA A 138 -8.95 10.59 -14.53
N GLU A 139 -8.18 10.72 -15.62
CA GLU A 139 -8.15 11.95 -16.42
C GLU A 139 -9.53 12.23 -17.05
N GLY A 140 -10.12 13.38 -16.69
CA GLY A 140 -11.42 13.80 -17.21
C GLY A 140 -12.59 12.90 -16.80
N TRP A 141 -12.41 12.06 -15.77
CA TRP A 141 -13.42 11.13 -15.30
C TRP A 141 -14.71 11.85 -14.83
N ASP A 142 -15.88 11.40 -15.31
CA ASP A 142 -17.18 12.05 -15.10
C ASP A 142 -17.96 11.54 -13.87
N GLY A 143 -17.34 10.67 -13.06
CA GLY A 143 -17.96 10.05 -11.89
C GLY A 143 -18.70 8.74 -12.15
N LYS A 144 -18.85 8.30 -13.41
CA LYS A 144 -19.51 7.03 -13.76
C LYS A 144 -18.58 5.84 -13.73
N ASP A 145 -19.13 4.64 -13.54
CA ASP A 145 -18.36 3.40 -13.38
C ASP A 145 -17.20 3.52 -12.38
N PRO A 146 -17.52 3.91 -11.12
CA PRO A 146 -16.54 4.29 -10.11
C PRO A 146 -15.75 3.13 -9.49
N ILE A 147 -16.13 1.89 -9.76
CA ILE A 147 -15.43 0.67 -9.31
C ILE A 147 -15.08 -0.14 -10.55
N ARG A 148 -13.81 -0.54 -10.65
CA ARG A 148 -13.22 -1.28 -11.76
C ARG A 148 -12.32 -2.41 -11.22
N SER A 149 -11.91 -3.33 -12.09
CA SER A 149 -11.01 -4.45 -11.80
C SER A 149 -9.85 -4.48 -12.78
#